data_AF-A0A7K2QNV8-F1
#
_entry.id   AF-A0A7K2QNV8-F1
#
_cell.length_a   1.000
_cell.length_b   1.000
_cell.length_c   1.000
_cell.angle_alpha   90.00
_cell.angle_beta   90.00
_cell.angle_gamma   90.00
#
_symmetry.space_group_name_H-M   'P 1'
#
loop_
_entity.id
_entity.type
_entity.pdbx_description
1 polymer ?
#
loop_
_entity_poly.entity_id
_entity_poly.type
_entity_poly.pdbx_seq_one_letter_code
_entity_poly.pdbx_strand_id
1 'polypeptide(L)'
;MSETIGARQAQRHKTRRALLDAALSLLEEQNLGSLGLREVTRVAGVTPTAFYRHFRDTEELGIALVDEALQSLHAAVRSTL
;
A
#
# COMPACT_ATOMS: atom_id res chain seq x y z
N MET A 1 -29.13 4.39 2.04
CA MET A 1 -28.33 3.32 1.40
C MET A 1 -27.02 3.82 0.77
N SER A 2 -26.94 5.07 0.29
CA SER A 2 -25.70 5.63 -0.29
C SER A 2 -24.56 5.86 0.71
N GLU A 3 -24.87 6.18 1.97
CA GLU A 3 -23.84 6.44 3.01
C GLU A 3 -23.01 5.18 3.35
N THR A 4 -23.63 4.00 3.34
CA THR A 4 -22.96 2.73 3.64
C THR A 4 -21.98 2.29 2.54
N ILE A 5 -22.21 2.70 1.29
CA ILE A 5 -21.29 2.43 0.18
C ILE A 5 -20.03 3.30 0.32
N GLY A 6 -20.20 4.58 0.67
CA GLY A 6 -19.09 5.51 0.92
C GLY A 6 -18.18 5.03 2.07
N ALA A 7 -18.77 4.60 3.19
CA ALA A 7 -18.00 4.09 4.33
C ALA A 7 -17.16 2.85 3.98
N ARG A 8 -17.72 1.91 3.19
CA ARG A 8 -17.00 0.72 2.74
C ARG A 8 -15.87 1.06 1.76
N GLN A 9 -16.09 2.01 0.86
CA GLN A 9 -15.07 2.47 -0.08
C GLN A 9 -13.92 3.19 0.66
N ALA A 10 -14.25 4.06 1.62
CA ALA A 10 -13.27 4.73 2.47
C ALA A 10 -12.43 3.72 3.27
N GLN A 11 -13.07 2.71 3.85
CA GLN A 11 -12.35 1.64 4.56
C GLN A 11 -11.44 0.84 3.63
N ARG A 12 -11.90 0.52 2.41
CA ARG A 12 -11.07 -0.15 1.40
C ARG A 12 -9.85 0.70 1.03
N HIS A 13 -10.01 2.01 0.86
CA HIS A 13 -8.90 2.90 0.58
C HIS A 13 -7.92 2.97 1.77
N LYS A 14 -8.44 3.10 3.00
CA LYS A 14 -7.64 3.12 4.23
C LYS A 14 -6.80 1.85 4.40
N THR A 15 -7.40 0.67 4.19
CA THR A 15 -6.67 -0.61 4.27
C THR A 15 -5.58 -0.69 3.21
N ARG A 16 -5.85 -0.25 1.97
CA ARG A 16 -4.84 -0.22 0.91
C ARG A 16 -3.66 0.70 1.28
N ARG A 17 -3.94 1.89 1.78
CA ARG A 17 -2.92 2.85 2.22
C ARG A 17 -2.06 2.28 3.34
N ALA A 18 -2.68 1.69 4.37
CA ALA A 18 -1.96 1.07 5.48
C ALA A 18 -0.99 -0.05 5.04
N LEU A 19 -1.36 -0.84 4.03
CA LEU A 19 -0.47 -1.86 3.46
C LEU A 19 0.75 -1.28 2.74
N LEU A 20 0.57 -0.18 2.01
CA LEU A 20 1.66 0.51 1.31
C LEU A 20 2.59 1.18 2.30
N ASP A 21 2.04 1.90 3.29
CA ASP A 21 2.82 2.58 4.33
C ASP A 21 3.65 1.56 5.13
N ALA A 22 3.05 0.44 5.52
CA ALA A 22 3.76 -0.64 6.20
C ALA A 22 4.91 -1.23 5.37
N ALA A 23 4.70 -1.40 4.07
CA ALA A 23 5.73 -1.90 3.17
C ALA A 23 6.87 -0.89 3.01
N LEU A 24 6.57 0.41 2.88
CA LEU A 24 7.59 1.46 2.87
C LEU A 24 8.43 1.46 4.14
N SER A 25 7.81 1.34 5.32
CA SER A 25 8.56 1.27 6.58
C SER A 25 9.48 0.06 6.66
N LEU A 26 9.03 -1.11 6.16
CA LEU A 26 9.89 -2.31 6.13
C LEU A 26 11.06 -2.14 5.16
N LEU A 27 10.88 -1.38 4.06
CA LEU A 27 11.94 -1.11 3.10
C LEU A 27 13.07 -0.21 3.64
N GLU A 28 12.89 0.40 4.81
CA GLU A 28 13.98 1.10 5.50
C GLU A 28 15.06 0.12 6.01
N GLU A 29 14.67 -1.13 6.30
CA GLU A 29 15.56 -2.15 6.89
C GLU A 29 15.89 -3.29 5.91
N GLN A 30 15.07 -3.50 4.87
CA GLN A 30 15.25 -4.60 3.92
C GLN A 30 14.92 -4.23 2.46
N ASN A 31 15.28 -5.11 1.51
CA ASN A 31 14.97 -4.91 0.09
C ASN A 31 13.58 -5.43 -0.30
N LEU A 32 13.04 -4.94 -1.42
CA LEU A 32 11.74 -5.34 -1.98
C LEU A 32 11.59 -6.87 -2.15
N GLY A 33 12.63 -7.55 -2.63
CA GLY A 33 12.60 -9.01 -2.86
C GLY A 33 12.50 -9.83 -1.58
N SER A 34 12.76 -9.22 -0.41
CA SER A 34 12.69 -9.86 0.90
C SER A 34 11.39 -9.58 1.64
N LEU A 35 10.50 -8.73 1.10
CA LEU A 35 9.22 -8.40 1.73
C LEU A 35 8.31 -9.64 1.85
N GLY A 36 7.92 -9.94 3.08
CA GLY A 36 6.97 -11.01 3.38
C GLY A 36 5.55 -10.50 3.59
N LEU A 37 4.54 -11.17 3.01
CA LEU A 37 3.12 -10.81 3.18
C LEU A 37 2.70 -10.76 4.66
N ARG A 38 3.12 -11.76 5.45
CA ARG A 38 2.79 -11.84 6.87
C ARG A 38 3.40 -10.68 7.67
N GLU A 39 4.57 -10.24 7.27
CA GLU A 39 5.28 -9.14 7.90
C GLU A 39 4.58 -7.81 7.59
N VAL A 40 4.30 -7.54 6.30
CA VAL A 40 3.56 -6.35 5.86
C VAL A 40 2.21 -6.25 6.56
N THR A 41 1.45 -7.35 6.59
CA THR A 41 0.11 -7.37 7.20
C THR A 41 0.15 -7.17 8.72
N ARG A 42 1.18 -7.69 9.39
CA ARG A 42 1.43 -7.43 10.82
C ARG A 42 1.71 -5.95 11.07
N VAL A 43 2.62 -5.33 10.31
CA VAL A 43 2.96 -3.91 10.47
C VAL A 43 1.76 -3.01 10.15
N ALA A 44 0.99 -3.35 9.12
CA ALA A 44 -0.23 -2.62 8.73
C ALA A 44 -1.40 -2.81 9.71
N GLY A 45 -1.32 -3.77 10.64
CA GLY A 45 -2.41 -4.08 11.58
C GLY A 45 -3.65 -4.67 10.90
N VAL A 46 -3.46 -5.45 9.82
CA VAL A 46 -4.55 -6.06 9.04
C VAL A 46 -4.39 -7.58 8.95
N THR A 47 -5.47 -8.28 8.62
CA THR A 47 -5.39 -9.73 8.45
C THR A 47 -4.72 -10.10 7.11
N PRO A 48 -4.04 -11.25 7.02
CA PRO A 48 -3.53 -11.76 5.75
C PRO A 48 -4.61 -11.90 4.67
N THR A 49 -5.83 -12.27 5.03
CA THR A 49 -6.95 -12.34 4.10
C THR A 49 -7.34 -10.97 3.53
N ALA A 50 -7.20 -9.89 4.31
CA ALA A 50 -7.47 -8.54 3.83
C ALA A 50 -6.45 -8.09 2.77
N PHE A 51 -5.20 -8.55 2.85
CA PHE A 51 -4.16 -8.28 1.84
C PHE A 51 -4.62 -8.67 0.43
N TYR A 52 -5.14 -9.89 0.29
CA TYR A 52 -5.57 -10.45 -0.99
C TYR A 52 -6.75 -9.71 -1.64
N ARG A 53 -7.43 -8.82 -0.90
CA ARG A 53 -8.45 -7.92 -1.47
C ARG A 53 -7.85 -6.72 -2.20
N HIS A 54 -6.55 -6.49 -2.06
CA HIS A 54 -5.83 -5.32 -2.59
C HIS A 54 -4.65 -5.69 -3.49
N PHE A 55 -3.98 -6.81 -3.22
CA PHE A 55 -2.80 -7.28 -3.95
C PHE A 55 -2.80 -8.81 -3.99
N ARG A 56 -2.41 -9.41 -5.11
CA ARG A 56 -2.31 -10.86 -5.28
C ARG A 56 -1.12 -11.45 -4.53
N ASP A 57 -0.03 -10.70 -4.45
CA ASP A 57 1.22 -11.07 -3.81
C ASP A 57 2.05 -9.82 -3.43
N THR A 58 3.23 -10.03 -2.87
CA THR A 58 4.15 -8.94 -2.50
C THR A 58 4.84 -8.29 -3.70
N GLU A 59 4.88 -8.96 -4.85
CA GLU A 59 5.40 -8.37 -6.09
C GLU A 59 4.45 -7.30 -6.62
N GLU A 60 3.15 -7.58 -6.67
CA GLU A 60 2.13 -6.59 -7.06
C GLU A 60 2.10 -5.39 -6.10
N LEU A 61 2.32 -5.63 -4.80
CA LEU A 61 2.51 -4.56 -3.83
C LEU A 61 3.74 -3.71 -4.17
N GLY A 62 4.88 -4.34 -4.49
CA GLY A 62 6.10 -3.66 -4.89
C GLY A 62 5.92 -2.79 -6.14
N ILE A 63 5.23 -3.29 -7.16
CA ILE A 63 4.89 -2.51 -8.37
C ILE A 63 4.07 -1.27 -7.99
N ALA A 64 3.05 -1.43 -7.14
CA ALA A 64 2.23 -0.30 -6.70
C ALA A 64 3.03 0.76 -5.92
N LEU A 65 4.03 0.34 -5.12
CA LEU A 65 4.93 1.27 -4.44
C LEU A 65 5.77 2.09 -5.41
N VAL A 66 6.33 1.44 -6.44
CA VAL A 66 7.12 2.12 -7.48
C VAL A 66 6.24 3.12 -8.24
N ASP A 67 5.02 2.74 -8.60
CA ASP A 67 4.07 3.64 -9.26
C ASP A 67 3.76 4.88 -8.41
N GLU A 68 3.50 4.71 -7.11
CA GLU A 68 3.23 5.84 -6.21
C GLU A 68 4.46 6.74 -6.01
N ALA A 69 5.66 6.16 -5.92
CA ALA A 69 6.90 6.91 -5.84
C ALA A 69 7.14 7.75 -7.09
N LEU A 70 6.93 7.17 -8.28
CA LEU A 70 7.07 7.88 -9.55
C LEU A 70 6.03 9.00 -9.71
N GLN A 71 4.77 8.76 -9.31
CA GLN A 71 3.74 9.78 -9.32
C GLN A 71 4.07 10.94 -8.37
N SER A 72 4.56 10.62 -7.17
CA SER A 72 4.98 11.62 -6.19
C SER A 72 6.17 12.45 -6.69
N LEU A 73 7.17 11.78 -7.28
CA LEU A 73 8.31 12.43 -7.91
C LEU A 73 7.87 13.34 -9.05
N HIS A 74 7.01 12.87 -9.95
CA HIS A 74 6.47 13.66 -11.05
C HIS A 74 5.72 14.90 -10.56
N ALA A 75 4.94 14.76 -9.48
CA ALA A 75 4.27 15.89 -8.85
C ALA A 75 5.25 16.92 -8.28
N ALA A 76 6.30 16.48 -7.58
CA ALA A 76 7.33 17.34 -7.00
C ALA A 76 8.18 18.07 -8.06
N VAL A 77 8.53 17.39 -9.15
CA VAL A 77 9.24 18.00 -10.29
C VAL A 77 8.38 19.11 -10.90
N ARG A 78 7.09 18.83 -11.14
CA ARG A 78 6.16 19.80 -11.71
C ARG A 78 5.88 20.99 -10.79
N SER A 79 5.95 20.83 -9.47
CA SER A 79 5.74 21.95 -8.54
C SER A 79 6.94 22.87 -8.40
N THR A 80 8.12 22.44 -8.86
CA THR A 80 9.39 23.18 -8.73
C THR A 80 9.71 24.02 -9.98
N LEU A 81 9.14 23.66 -11.12
CA LEU A 81 9.24 24.36 -12.41
C LEU A 81 8.00 25.22 -12.65
#